data_AF-R9CK80-F1
#
_entry.id   AF-R9CK80-F1
#
_cell.length_a   1.000
_cell.length_b   1.000
_cell.length_c   1.000
_cell.angle_alpha   90.00
_cell.angle_beta   90.00
_cell.angle_gamma   90.00
#
_symmetry.space_group_name_H-M   'P 1'
#
loop_
_entity.id
_entity.type
_entity.pdbx_description
1 polymer ?
#
loop_
_entity_poly.entity_id
_entity_poly.type
_entity_poly.pdbx_seq_one_letter_code
_entity_poly.pdbx_strand_id
1 'polypeptide(L)' 'MSKMMRNMAAGAMIGMAVSAMVLPQLDRKAQRGLRRASKRAMNMAGDAYDSIMGHMK' A
#
# COMPACT_ATOMS: atom_id res chain seq x y z
N MET A 1 -16.41 2.19 -10.29
CA MET A 1 -15.65 1.23 -9.46
C MET A 1 -14.66 0.38 -10.26
N SER A 2 -15.07 -0.36 -11.29
CA SER A 2 -14.20 -1.32 -12.02
C SER A 2 -12.91 -0.72 -12.60
N LYS A 3 -12.97 0.45 -13.24
CA LYS A 3 -11.77 1.12 -13.81
C LYS A 3 -10.81 1.64 -12.73
N MET A 4 -11.33 2.18 -11.64
CA MET A 4 -10.54 2.68 -10.50
C MET A 4 -9.87 1.53 -9.75
N MET A 5 -10.59 0.43 -9.52
CA MET A 5 -10.07 -0.77 -8.88
C MET A 5 -8.99 -1.46 -9.73
N ARG A 6 -9.15 -1.45 -11.06
CA ARG A 6 -8.15 -1.98 -12.00
C ARG A 6 -6.87 -1.13 -12.04
N ASN A 7 -7.01 0.20 -12.01
CA ASN A 7 -5.87 1.12 -11.93
C ASN A 7 -5.13 1.00 -10.59
N MET A 8 -5.88 0.85 -9.48
CA MET A 8 -5.30 0.64 -8.16
C MET A 8 -4.56 -0.70 -8.07
N ALA A 9 -5.15 -1.78 -8.61
CA ALA A 9 -4.52 -3.09 -8.68
C ALA A 9 -3.22 -3.06 -9.50
N ALA A 10 -3.20 -2.34 -10.62
CA ALA A 10 -1.99 -2.13 -11.42
C ALA A 10 -0.91 -1.36 -10.63
N GLY A 11 -1.30 -0.29 -9.92
CA GLY A 11 -0.39 0.45 -9.05
C GLY A 11 0.17 -0.39 -7.90
N ALA A 12 -0.66 -1.24 -7.29
CA ALA A 12 -0.24 -2.15 -6.24
C ALA A 12 0.75 -3.20 -6.75
N MET A 13 0.52 -3.78 -7.94
CA MET A 13 1.43 -4.74 -8.57
C MET A 13 2.81 -4.13 -8.83
N ILE A 14 2.87 -2.90 -9.35
CA ILE A 14 4.14 -2.19 -9.58
C ILE A 14 4.84 -1.90 -8.24
N GLY A 15 4.10 -1.40 -7.25
CA GLY A 15 4.64 -1.14 -5.91
C GLY A 15 5.18 -2.40 -5.24
N MET A 16 4.51 -3.54 -5.44
CA MET A 16 4.93 -4.82 -4.88
C MET A 16 6.20 -5.35 -5.56
N ALA A 17 6.32 -5.22 -6.88
CA ALA A 17 7.51 -5.61 -7.63
C ALA A 17 8.74 -4.79 -7.19
N VAL A 18 8.60 -3.46 -7.07
CA VAL A 18 9.68 -2.59 -6.57
C VAL A 18 10.04 -2.94 -5.14
N SER A 19 9.03 -3.16 -4.28
CA SER A 19 9.27 -3.55 -2.88
C SER A 19 10.00 -4.89 -2.78
N ALA A 20 9.65 -5.87 -3.62
CA ALA A 20 10.27 -7.19 -3.65
C ALA A 20 11.74 -7.16 -4.12
N MET A 21 12.10 -6.23 -5.00
CA MET A 21 13.48 -6.04 -5.44
C MET A 21 14.36 -5.36 -4.37
N VAL A 22 13.77 -4.45 -3.56
CA VAL A 22 14.50 -3.71 -2.52
C VAL A 22 14.50 -4.45 -1.16
N LEU A 23 13.47 -5.25 -0.87
CA LEU A 23 13.32 -6.07 0.34
C LEU A 23 14.54 -6.94 0.72
N PRO A 24 15.20 -7.65 -0.22
CA PRO A 24 16.37 -8.48 0.11
C PRO A 24 17.64 -7.66 0.38
N GLN A 25 17.71 -6.40 -0.06
CA GLN A 25 18.81 -5.47 0.24
C GLN A 25 18.58 -4.68 1.53
N LEU A 26 17.36 -4.72 2.06
CA LEU A 26 16.99 -4.10 3.34
C LEU A 26 17.39 -5.01 4.51
N ASP A 27 18.24 -4.48 5.37
CA ASP A 27 18.65 -5.11 6.63
C ASP A 27 17.43 -5.56 7.48
N ARG A 28 17.57 -6.60 8.30
CA ARG A 28 16.47 -7.13 9.15
C ARG A 28 15.85 -6.05 10.05
N LYS A 29 16.64 -5.05 10.47
CA LYS A 29 16.15 -3.90 11.23
C LYS A 29 15.23 -3.02 10.38
N ALA A 30 15.59 -2.80 9.12
CA ALA A 30 14.81 -2.03 8.18
C ALA A 30 13.53 -2.77 7.75
N GLN A 31 13.56 -4.10 7.58
CA GLN A 31 12.34 -4.90 7.36
C GLN A 31 11.34 -4.79 8.52
N ARG A 32 11.81 -4.81 9.77
CA ARG A 32 10.95 -4.58 10.95
C ARG A 32 10.36 -3.17 10.96
N GLY A 33 11.15 -2.17 10.57
CA GLY A 33 10.69 -0.79 10.38
C GLY A 33 9.63 -0.69 9.28
N LEU A 34 9.89 -1.30 8.13
CA LEU A 34 9.00 -1.35 6.98
C LEU A 34 7.67 -2.01 7.34
N ARG A 35 7.67 -3.12 8.10
CA ARG A 35 6.45 -3.76 8.61
C ARG A 35 5.63 -2.82 9.50
N ARG A 36 6.28 -2.05 10.38
CA ARG A 36 5.58 -1.07 11.24
C ARG A 36 5.02 0.09 10.43
N ALA A 37 5.80 0.62 9.48
CA ALA A 37 5.37 1.66 8.57
C ALA A 37 4.21 1.19 7.68
N SER A 38 4.29 -0.04 7.15
CA SER A 38 3.24 -0.65 6.35
C SER A 38 1.94 -0.80 7.13
N LYS A 39 2.00 -1.20 8.42
CA LYS A 39 0.80 -1.24 9.28
C LYS A 39 0.15 0.14 9.44
N ARG A 40 0.96 1.19 9.63
CA ARG A 40 0.45 2.57 9.73
C ARG A 40 -0.14 3.06 8.41
N ALA A 41 0.55 2.77 7.30
CA ALA A 41 0.10 3.11 5.96
C ALA A 41 -1.21 2.41 5.60
N MET A 42 -1.40 1.14 5.98
CA MET A 42 -2.67 0.43 5.77
C MET A 42 -3.83 1.03 6.55
N ASN A 43 -3.61 1.43 7.81
CA ASN A 43 -4.65 2.13 8.59
C ASN A 43 -5.01 3.47 7.95
N MET A 44 -4.01 4.29 7.60
CA MET A 44 -4.25 5.56 6.89
C MET A 44 -4.95 5.38 5.55
N ALA A 45 -4.56 4.36 4.77
CA ALA A 45 -5.19 4.06 3.50
C ALA A 45 -6.65 3.61 3.70
N GLY A 46 -6.93 2.84 4.76
CA GLY A 46 -8.29 2.46 5.14
C GLY A 46 -9.14 3.67 5.47
N ASP A 47 -8.67 4.56 6.35
CA ASP A 47 -9.37 5.79 6.73
C ASP A 47 -9.62 6.70 5.51
N ALA A 48 -8.62 6.83 4.64
CA ALA A 48 -8.73 7.61 3.41
C ALA A 48 -9.71 6.98 2.40
N TYR A 49 -9.70 5.65 2.24
CA TYR A 49 -10.65 4.95 1.39
C TYR A 49 -12.08 5.10 1.91
N ASP A 50 -12.28 4.96 3.21
CA ASP A 50 -13.60 5.08 3.84
C ASP A 50 -14.14 6.51 3.70
N SER A 51 -13.27 7.52 3.86
CA SER A 51 -13.61 8.92 3.63
C SER A 51 -13.97 9.21 2.16
N ILE A 52 -13.14 8.76 1.20
CA ILE A 52 -13.41 8.94 -0.24
C ILE A 52 -14.71 8.23 -0.64
N MET A 53 -14.94 7.02 -0.14
CA MET A 53 -16.13 6.22 -0.45
C MET A 53 -17.39 6.75 0.24
N GLY A 54 -17.25 7.37 1.41
CA GLY A 54 -18.31 8.12 2.10
C GLY A 54 -18.68 9.42 1.38
N HIS A 55 -17.71 10.12 0.79
CA HIS A 55 -17.94 11.31 -0.04
C HIS A 55 -18.46 11.01 -1.45
N MET A 56 -18.26 9.78 -1.95
CA MET A 56 -18.75 9.33 -3.25
C MET A 56 -20.16 8.71 -3.20
N LYS A 57 -20.78 8.64 -2.02
CA LYS A 57 -22.16 8.15 -1.83
C LYS A 57 -23.17 9.27 -2.06
#